data_AF-A0A937YTL3-F1
#
_entry.id   AF-A0A937YTL3-F1
#
_cell.length_a   1.000
_cell.length_b   1.000
_cell.length_c   1.000
_cell.angle_alpha   90.00
_cell.angle_beta   90.00
_cell.angle_gamma   90.00
#
_symmetry.space_group_name_H-M   'P 1'
#
loop_
_entity.id
_entity.type
_entity.pdbx_description
1 polymer ?
#
loop_
_entity_poly.entity_id
_entity_poly.type
_entity_poly.pdbx_seq_one_letter_code
_entity_poly.pdbx_strand_id
1 'polypeptide(L)'
;MNDPGYPISPAARPPMSPLSGLLLVAVFPGPRLAADPIPSEERAAAMERERRASVVLSRPDVGLFPHCRARAELDSPSSSAEVVFLATDADNCYVARAVPDGVLLAKRIDEGETVIAEGPSHWWTGPGEYCLEVEAVVSDRDEHGPAWFLNTATVPPLLRLRARVWRADGEPPARWTVSAIDDPVIPGRRGERYWDPDPFGSSSARYPFGSHCGWREARGVRWLALECSSRPLVPPRCPLLEPILRIPTGERGGCWLALGDLTGDGRPDFVVARNDNQAVTALTAYGSDGRELWRWGEGGAADIAYDVPATVYDLDGDGRAEVLCSVRGSLLLLDGETGREKARFPLPAGLDVADCLTIANLRGGERPADVVLKSRYDHLWACDDRLSVLWEWAGNTGHCPTARDIDGDGRDEVLCGYALIDHDGRVLWELPLPDHADTTRLVQLEPGGPVRAVLGCGGGSDMVIASLAGEILHRPQPPLADFHFQTINVGDLRRDPAGRELIVDDGWARPGRAQLALFDAQLRRIGTYYSAYQRFARLVSWGGLARIVMPADGAIVDGRGRAVARFVDPPPFGGPGAESPMARVADIDGDGQDEVILYNAEQIVVYRNPSPPSPQPAVQERLYNFTYY
;
A
#
# COMPACT_ATOMS: atom_id res chain seq x y z
N MET A 1 -20.66 -14.17 41.26
CA MET A 1 -20.29 -13.49 42.51
C MET A 1 -18.85 -13.87 42.84
N ASN A 2 -18.00 -12.85 42.91
CA ASN A 2 -16.66 -12.76 43.50
C ASN A 2 -15.48 -13.53 42.87
N ASP A 3 -14.72 -12.73 42.13
CA ASP A 3 -13.30 -12.77 41.74
C ASP A 3 -12.32 -13.07 42.90
N PRO A 4 -11.16 -13.70 42.61
CA PRO A 4 -9.90 -13.10 43.05
C PRO A 4 -8.72 -13.25 42.05
N GLY A 5 -8.18 -12.12 41.59
CA GLY A 5 -6.91 -11.57 42.11
C GLY A 5 -5.58 -11.96 41.43
N TYR A 6 -5.09 -11.08 40.55
CA TYR A 6 -3.67 -10.92 40.17
C TYR A 6 -3.02 -9.76 40.97
N PRO A 7 -1.75 -9.86 41.42
CA PRO A 7 -1.07 -8.75 42.09
C PRO A 7 -0.28 -7.88 41.09
N ILE A 8 -0.53 -6.57 41.12
CA ILE A 8 0.33 -5.54 40.52
C ILE A 8 0.85 -4.67 41.68
N SER A 9 2.17 -4.54 41.80
CA SER A 9 2.82 -3.64 42.77
C SER A 9 2.92 -2.21 42.19
N PRO A 10 2.71 -1.15 42.99
CA PRO A 10 2.78 0.23 42.52
C PRO A 10 4.16 0.86 42.82
N ALA A 11 4.83 1.41 41.81
CA ALA A 11 5.96 2.31 42.02
C ALA A 11 5.49 3.77 41.96
N ALA A 12 5.69 4.46 43.08
CA ALA A 12 5.23 5.82 43.37
C ALA A 12 5.98 6.91 42.56
N ARG A 13 5.22 7.94 42.16
CA ARG A 13 5.74 9.24 41.69
C ARG A 13 6.29 10.05 42.88
N PRO A 14 7.39 10.81 42.73
CA PRO A 14 7.67 11.94 43.60
C PRO A 14 7.20 13.29 42.98
N PRO A 15 6.97 14.33 43.79
CA PRO A 15 6.26 15.55 43.39
C PRO A 15 7.18 16.65 42.84
N MET A 16 6.63 17.50 41.97
CA MET A 16 7.27 18.72 41.45
C MET A 16 7.09 19.93 42.41
N SER A 17 8.16 20.71 42.60
CA SER A 17 8.24 22.18 42.40
C SER A 17 9.62 22.72 42.91
N PRO A 18 9.99 23.99 42.69
CA PRO A 18 10.54 24.51 41.44
C PRO A 18 11.90 25.23 41.62
N LEU A 19 12.43 25.76 40.50
CA LEU A 19 13.41 26.85 40.36
C LEU A 19 14.86 26.49 39.98
N SER A 20 15.29 27.25 38.96
CA SER A 20 16.61 27.86 38.75
C SER A 20 17.52 27.23 37.70
N GLY A 21 17.76 28.00 36.63
CA GLY A 21 19.09 28.11 36.04
C GLY A 21 19.28 27.46 34.67
N LEU A 22 18.79 28.11 33.61
CA LEU A 22 19.39 27.95 32.28
C LEU A 22 19.99 29.27 31.82
N LEU A 23 21.28 29.16 31.47
CA LEU A 23 22.21 30.19 31.05
C LEU A 23 21.75 30.80 29.72
N LEU A 24 21.48 32.11 29.71
CA LEU A 24 21.15 32.88 28.52
C LEU A 24 22.46 33.32 27.83
N VAL A 25 22.71 32.88 26.60
CA VAL A 25 23.71 33.50 25.73
C VAL A 25 23.08 34.76 25.13
N ALA A 26 23.61 35.92 25.51
CA ALA A 26 23.16 37.22 25.03
C ALA A 26 23.66 37.48 23.59
N VAL A 27 22.74 37.70 22.65
CA VAL A 27 23.00 38.35 21.36
C VAL A 27 22.40 39.76 21.45
N PHE A 28 23.26 40.77 21.41
CA PHE A 28 22.87 42.18 21.40
C PHE A 28 22.29 42.58 20.02
N PRO A 29 21.14 43.28 19.94
CA PRO A 29 20.75 44.00 18.74
C PRO A 29 21.34 45.42 18.75
N GLY A 30 22.01 45.79 17.66
CA GLY A 30 22.43 47.17 17.39
C GLY A 30 21.25 48.10 17.09
N PRO A 31 21.47 49.43 17.05
CA PRO A 31 20.41 50.42 17.00
C PRO A 31 19.73 50.42 15.63
N ARG A 32 18.42 50.12 15.61
CA ARG A 32 17.56 50.38 14.44
C ARG A 32 17.20 51.87 14.43
N LEU A 33 17.57 52.54 13.34
CA LEU A 33 17.03 53.86 12.97
C LEU A 33 15.50 53.75 12.92
N ALA A 34 14.82 54.61 13.67
CA ALA A 34 13.37 54.74 13.65
C ALA A 34 12.94 55.34 12.30
N ALA A 35 12.30 54.53 11.48
CA ALA A 35 11.30 55.02 10.54
C ALA A 35 9.94 54.72 11.18
N ASP A 36 9.09 55.74 11.29
CA ASP A 36 7.80 55.63 11.97
C ASP A 36 6.97 54.45 11.42
N PRO A 37 6.44 53.57 12.28
CA PRO A 37 5.57 52.49 11.83
C PRO A 37 4.22 53.07 11.39
N ILE A 38 3.82 52.74 10.16
CA ILE A 38 2.44 52.89 9.70
C ILE A 38 1.54 52.09 10.68
N PRO A 39 0.42 52.64 11.19
CA PRO A 39 -0.41 51.98 12.20
C PRO A 39 -0.89 50.58 11.78
N SER A 40 -0.84 49.62 12.71
CA SER A 40 -1.18 48.21 12.51
C SER A 40 -2.62 47.97 12.04
N GLU A 41 -3.54 48.89 12.31
CA GLU A 41 -4.94 48.80 11.88
C GLU A 41 -5.13 49.05 10.38
N GLU A 42 -4.31 49.90 9.75
CA GLU A 42 -4.35 50.08 8.29
C GLU A 42 -3.75 48.89 7.56
N ARG A 43 -2.72 48.23 8.13
CA ARG A 43 -2.18 46.97 7.61
C ARG A 43 -3.15 45.81 7.79
N ALA A 44 -3.79 45.70 8.95
CA ALA A 44 -4.82 44.71 9.19
C ALA A 44 -6.06 44.93 8.32
N ALA A 45 -6.51 46.19 8.14
CA ALA A 45 -7.61 46.53 7.24
C ALA A 45 -7.23 46.41 5.76
N ALA A 46 -5.97 46.63 5.38
CA ALA A 46 -5.47 46.36 4.04
C ALA A 46 -5.40 44.85 3.77
N MET A 47 -4.96 44.03 4.73
CA MET A 47 -5.01 42.56 4.65
C MET A 47 -6.44 42.02 4.67
N GLU A 48 -7.36 42.62 5.44
CA GLU A 48 -8.77 42.27 5.50
C GLU A 48 -9.52 42.72 4.21
N ARG A 49 -9.10 43.83 3.60
CA ARG A 49 -9.57 44.29 2.28
C ARG A 49 -8.96 43.50 1.12
N GLU A 50 -7.71 43.05 1.22
CA GLU A 50 -7.11 42.05 0.32
C GLU A 50 -7.78 40.69 0.49
N ARG A 51 -8.25 40.33 1.69
CA ARG A 51 -9.07 39.14 1.93
C ARG A 51 -10.44 39.21 1.26
N ARG A 52 -11.03 40.40 1.09
CA ARG A 52 -12.29 40.64 0.36
C ARG A 52 -12.17 40.66 -1.17
N ALA A 53 -11.06 40.19 -1.72
CA ALA A 53 -10.96 39.92 -3.15
C ALA A 53 -11.89 38.76 -3.54
N SER A 54 -12.79 38.99 -4.50
CA SER A 54 -13.66 37.95 -5.04
C SER A 54 -12.86 37.04 -6.00
N VAL A 55 -13.08 35.73 -5.91
CA VAL A 55 -12.53 34.77 -6.89
C VAL A 55 -13.57 34.62 -8.00
N VAL A 56 -13.17 34.92 -9.23
CA VAL A 56 -14.02 34.77 -10.41
C VAL A 56 -13.66 33.44 -11.08
N LEU A 57 -14.54 32.45 -10.94
CA LEU A 57 -14.42 31.16 -11.62
C LEU A 57 -15.15 31.17 -12.96
N SER A 58 -14.60 30.47 -13.95
CA SER A 58 -15.22 30.23 -15.26
C SER A 58 -16.51 29.39 -15.16
N ARG A 59 -17.45 29.63 -16.11
CA ARG A 59 -18.73 28.90 -16.26
C ARG A 59 -18.48 27.47 -16.83
N PRO A 60 -19.43 26.52 -16.66
CA PRO A 60 -19.19 25.11 -16.37
C PRO A 60 -18.96 24.23 -17.62
N ASP A 61 -17.98 24.57 -18.44
CA ASP A 61 -17.50 23.59 -19.42
C ASP A 61 -16.83 22.45 -18.64
N VAL A 62 -17.52 21.29 -18.58
CA VAL A 62 -17.12 20.15 -17.75
C VAL A 62 -15.80 19.57 -18.28
N GLY A 63 -14.68 19.89 -17.61
CA GLY A 63 -13.37 19.32 -17.94
C GLY A 63 -12.28 19.72 -16.94
N LEU A 64 -11.32 18.84 -16.70
CA LEU A 64 -10.09 19.22 -16.01
C LEU A 64 -9.34 20.22 -16.91
N PHE A 65 -8.98 21.39 -16.39
CA PHE A 65 -8.23 22.44 -17.09
C PHE A 65 -6.75 22.42 -16.66
N PRO A 66 -5.94 21.45 -17.15
CA PRO A 66 -4.53 21.33 -16.82
C PRO A 66 -3.67 22.46 -17.34
N HIS A 67 -4.17 23.34 -18.22
CA HIS A 67 -3.38 24.41 -18.78
C HIS A 67 -4.23 25.66 -18.89
N CYS A 68 -3.76 26.75 -18.26
CA CYS A 68 -4.43 28.04 -18.27
C CYS A 68 -3.42 29.15 -18.61
N ARG A 69 -3.84 30.14 -19.39
CA ARG A 69 -3.08 31.34 -19.71
C ARG A 69 -3.94 32.56 -19.47
N ALA A 70 -3.51 33.40 -18.56
CA ALA A 70 -4.22 34.61 -18.19
C ALA A 70 -3.45 35.85 -18.60
N ARG A 71 -4.16 36.84 -19.15
CA ARG A 71 -3.63 38.16 -19.49
C ARG A 71 -4.13 39.18 -18.48
N ALA A 72 -3.22 39.95 -17.91
CA ALA A 72 -3.53 40.99 -16.96
C ALA A 72 -2.75 42.26 -17.28
N GLU A 73 -3.38 43.41 -17.12
CA GLU A 73 -2.71 44.71 -17.07
C GLU A 73 -2.50 45.11 -15.61
N LEU A 74 -1.30 45.59 -15.31
CA LEU A 74 -0.92 46.05 -13.99
C LEU A 74 -0.74 47.57 -13.96
N ASP A 75 -1.28 48.21 -12.94
CA ASP A 75 -1.15 49.65 -12.72
C ASP A 75 0.10 50.00 -11.89
N SER A 76 0.67 49.03 -11.15
CA SER A 76 1.81 49.22 -10.25
C SER A 76 2.75 48.01 -10.25
N PRO A 77 4.08 48.21 -10.10
CA PRO A 77 5.04 47.12 -9.89
C PRO A 77 4.80 46.32 -8.60
N SER A 78 4.06 46.86 -7.63
CA SER A 78 3.74 46.18 -6.36
C SER A 78 2.48 45.30 -6.43
N SER A 79 1.73 45.35 -7.53
CA SER A 79 0.52 44.54 -7.71
C SER A 79 0.88 43.06 -7.85
N SER A 80 0.00 42.17 -7.38
CA SER A 80 0.12 40.72 -7.57
C SER A 80 -1.07 40.21 -8.38
N ALA A 81 -0.80 39.33 -9.34
CA ALA A 81 -1.85 38.69 -10.14
C ALA A 81 -1.91 37.20 -9.80
N GLU A 82 -3.11 36.72 -9.52
CA GLU A 82 -3.35 35.34 -9.07
C GLU A 82 -4.31 34.62 -10.02
N VAL A 83 -3.84 33.53 -10.60
CA VAL A 83 -4.65 32.58 -11.37
C VAL A 83 -4.96 31.38 -10.47
N VAL A 84 -6.24 31.01 -10.43
CA VAL A 84 -6.70 29.77 -9.79
C VAL A 84 -6.99 28.73 -10.86
N PHE A 85 -6.59 27.49 -10.63
CA PHE A 85 -6.76 26.40 -11.59
C PHE A 85 -6.97 25.06 -10.89
N LEU A 86 -7.55 24.09 -11.62
CA LEU A 86 -8.05 22.83 -11.07
C LEU A 86 -8.93 23.06 -9.81
N ALA A 87 -9.75 24.10 -9.81
CA ALA A 87 -10.52 24.51 -8.64
C ALA A 87 -11.85 23.74 -8.54
N THR A 88 -12.24 23.39 -7.32
CA THR A 88 -13.63 23.03 -7.00
C THR A 88 -14.40 24.28 -6.59
N ASP A 89 -13.76 25.13 -5.79
CA ASP A 89 -14.27 26.42 -5.35
C ASP A 89 -13.10 27.40 -5.05
N ALA A 90 -13.37 28.51 -4.37
CA ALA A 90 -12.36 29.53 -4.05
C ALA A 90 -11.33 29.10 -2.98
N ASP A 91 -11.72 28.16 -2.12
CA ASP A 91 -10.94 27.66 -0.99
C ASP A 91 -10.29 26.30 -1.27
N ASN A 92 -10.71 25.64 -2.34
CA ASN A 92 -10.21 24.35 -2.81
C ASN A 92 -9.69 24.49 -4.26
N CYS A 93 -8.43 24.90 -4.39
CA CYS A 93 -7.80 25.20 -5.68
C CYS A 93 -6.27 25.17 -5.67
N TYR A 94 -5.68 25.04 -6.86
CA TYR A 94 -4.28 25.43 -7.07
C TYR A 94 -4.20 26.90 -7.47
N VAL A 95 -3.10 27.51 -7.06
CA VAL A 95 -2.84 28.93 -7.22
C VAL A 95 -1.47 29.12 -7.85
N ALA A 96 -1.41 29.91 -8.92
CA ALA A 96 -0.17 30.54 -9.35
C ALA A 96 -0.30 32.04 -9.15
N ARG A 97 0.61 32.61 -8.35
CA ARG A 97 0.63 34.03 -8.05
C ARG A 97 1.92 34.64 -8.56
N ALA A 98 1.80 35.59 -9.45
CA ALA A 98 2.91 36.45 -9.84
C ALA A 98 2.97 37.61 -8.84
N VAL A 99 4.15 37.80 -8.26
CA VAL A 99 4.45 38.78 -7.21
C VAL A 99 5.67 39.60 -7.62
N PRO A 100 5.94 40.76 -6.98
CA PRO A 100 7.22 41.43 -7.13
C PRO A 100 8.36 40.43 -6.87
N ASP A 101 9.32 40.37 -7.79
CA ASP A 101 10.50 39.49 -7.78
C ASP A 101 10.29 37.99 -8.10
N GLY A 102 9.07 37.52 -8.37
CA GLY A 102 8.88 36.07 -8.59
C GLY A 102 7.51 35.56 -9.01
N VAL A 103 7.46 34.24 -9.16
CA VAL A 103 6.22 33.46 -9.33
C VAL A 103 6.20 32.38 -8.26
N LEU A 104 5.07 32.25 -7.58
CA LEU A 104 4.82 31.18 -6.61
C LEU A 104 3.71 30.24 -7.08
N LEU A 105 3.89 28.96 -6.77
CA LEU A 105 2.87 27.94 -6.84
C LEU A 105 2.42 27.62 -5.42
N ALA A 106 1.11 27.65 -5.19
CA ALA A 106 0.51 27.32 -3.91
C ALA A 106 -0.74 26.47 -4.10
N LYS A 107 -1.14 25.81 -3.03
CA LYS A 107 -2.39 25.05 -2.95
C LYS A 107 -3.22 25.58 -1.79
N ARG A 108 -4.53 25.70 -2.01
CA ARG A 108 -5.51 26.15 -1.03
C ARG A 108 -6.50 25.02 -0.73
N ILE A 109 -6.76 24.75 0.55
CA ILE A 109 -7.75 23.78 1.05
C ILE A 109 -8.41 24.36 2.30
N ASP A 110 -9.75 24.40 2.36
CA ASP A 110 -10.55 24.76 3.54
C ASP A 110 -9.94 25.92 4.37
N GLU A 111 -9.67 27.06 3.70
CA GLU A 111 -9.05 28.31 4.21
C GLU A 111 -7.52 28.30 4.46
N GLY A 112 -6.85 27.14 4.38
CA GLY A 112 -5.39 27.02 4.48
C GLY A 112 -4.69 27.19 3.13
N GLU A 113 -3.56 27.92 3.08
CA GLU A 113 -2.70 28.02 1.88
C GLU A 113 -1.31 27.47 2.18
N THR A 114 -0.80 26.58 1.31
CA THR A 114 0.58 26.08 1.35
C THR A 114 1.33 26.48 0.09
N VAL A 115 2.46 27.17 0.26
CA VAL A 115 3.40 27.42 -0.84
C VAL A 115 4.14 26.12 -1.17
N ILE A 116 4.03 25.70 -2.42
CA ILE A 116 4.63 24.47 -2.96
C ILE A 116 6.04 24.79 -3.45
N ALA A 117 6.17 25.85 -4.26
CA ALA A 117 7.45 26.29 -4.79
C ALA A 117 7.40 27.76 -5.19
N GLU A 118 8.57 28.38 -5.24
CA GLU A 118 8.78 29.75 -5.69
C GLU A 118 9.98 29.80 -6.64
N GLY A 119 9.92 30.70 -7.63
CA GLY A 119 10.99 30.92 -8.58
C GLY A 119 11.15 32.41 -8.91
N PRO A 120 12.38 32.91 -9.10
CA PRO A 120 12.63 34.32 -9.37
C PRO A 120 12.17 34.69 -10.79
N SER A 121 11.58 35.88 -10.93
CA SER A 121 11.18 36.43 -12.23
C SER A 121 11.68 37.85 -12.38
N HIS A 122 12.35 38.13 -13.50
CA HIS A 122 12.82 39.47 -13.88
C HIS A 122 11.87 40.17 -14.84
N TRP A 123 10.72 39.56 -15.18
CA TRP A 123 9.78 40.13 -16.13
C TRP A 123 8.85 41.16 -15.48
N TRP A 124 8.59 41.03 -14.17
CA TRP A 124 7.65 41.85 -13.40
C TRP A 124 8.25 43.21 -13.01
N THR A 125 8.49 44.10 -13.99
CA THR A 125 9.34 45.30 -13.80
C THR A 125 8.59 46.64 -13.71
N GLY A 126 7.28 46.68 -13.90
CA GLY A 126 6.52 47.94 -13.92
C GLY A 126 5.10 47.81 -14.48
N PRO A 127 4.38 48.93 -14.64
CA PRO A 127 3.05 48.92 -15.24
C PRO A 127 3.06 48.38 -16.68
N GLY A 128 1.96 47.75 -17.08
CA GLY A 128 1.78 47.21 -18.42
C GLY A 128 1.09 45.86 -18.45
N GLU A 129 1.03 45.26 -19.64
CA GLU A 129 0.39 43.96 -19.84
C GLU A 129 1.34 42.79 -19.65
N TYR A 130 0.84 41.76 -18.97
CA TYR A 130 1.55 40.54 -18.62
C TYR A 130 0.72 39.31 -18.96
N CYS A 131 1.43 38.24 -19.29
CA CYS A 131 0.87 36.91 -19.45
C CYS A 131 1.39 36.02 -18.32
N LEU A 132 0.46 35.41 -17.57
CA LEU A 132 0.74 34.36 -16.59
C LEU A 132 0.20 33.04 -17.15
N GLU A 133 1.10 32.07 -17.34
CA GLU A 133 0.74 30.75 -17.84
C GLU A 133 1.05 29.71 -16.79
N VAL A 134 0.09 28.80 -16.61
CA VAL A 134 0.14 27.70 -15.66
C VAL A 134 -0.16 26.39 -16.36
N GLU A 135 0.52 25.34 -15.92
CA GLU A 135 0.30 24.00 -16.40
C GLU A 135 0.38 23.00 -15.24
N ALA A 136 -0.60 22.12 -15.16
CA ALA A 136 -0.65 20.94 -14.32
C ALA A 136 -0.76 19.72 -15.21
N VAL A 137 0.27 18.88 -15.23
CA VAL A 137 0.20 17.58 -15.90
C VAL A 137 0.43 16.49 -14.88
N VAL A 138 -0.06 15.28 -15.18
CA VAL A 138 0.30 14.10 -14.39
C VAL A 138 1.82 13.99 -14.38
N SER A 139 2.41 14.02 -13.19
CA SER A 139 3.85 13.82 -13.03
C SER A 139 4.16 12.36 -13.30
N ASP A 140 5.19 12.08 -14.08
CA ASP A 140 5.74 10.73 -14.26
C ASP A 140 6.79 10.38 -13.20
N ARG A 141 6.99 11.25 -12.21
CA ARG A 141 8.03 11.15 -11.18
C ARG A 141 7.52 11.54 -9.80
N ASP A 142 8.08 10.89 -8.79
CA ASP A 142 8.08 11.29 -7.39
C ASP A 142 9.52 11.61 -6.94
N GLU A 143 9.74 11.79 -5.63
CA GLU A 143 11.06 12.05 -5.05
C GLU A 143 12.02 10.84 -5.06
N HIS A 144 11.49 9.64 -5.28
CA HIS A 144 12.20 8.37 -5.22
C HIS A 144 12.37 7.67 -6.58
N GLY A 145 11.80 8.21 -7.66
CA GLY A 145 11.89 7.64 -9.00
C GLY A 145 10.68 7.95 -9.88
N PRO A 146 10.45 7.13 -10.91
CA PRO A 146 9.22 7.19 -11.69
C PRO A 146 7.99 6.86 -10.83
N ALA A 147 6.95 7.69 -10.94
CA ALA A 147 5.66 7.47 -10.29
C ALA A 147 4.65 6.95 -11.32
N TRP A 148 3.88 5.94 -10.93
CA TRP A 148 2.87 5.32 -11.77
C TRP A 148 1.54 5.24 -11.02
N PHE A 149 0.46 5.59 -11.70
CA PHE A 149 -0.85 5.79 -11.08
C PHE A 149 -1.87 4.81 -11.58
N LEU A 150 -2.67 4.29 -10.66
CA LEU A 150 -3.93 3.65 -10.97
C LEU A 150 -4.96 4.75 -11.17
N ASN A 151 -5.47 4.89 -12.40
CA ASN A 151 -6.55 5.83 -12.71
C ASN A 151 -7.87 5.28 -12.12
N THR A 152 -7.95 5.16 -10.81
CA THR A 152 -9.21 5.01 -10.10
C THR A 152 -9.74 6.42 -9.86
N ALA A 153 -11.05 6.62 -10.02
CA ALA A 153 -11.66 7.90 -9.71
C ALA A 153 -11.46 8.31 -8.24
N THR A 154 -10.93 7.39 -7.42
CA THR A 154 -10.72 7.50 -5.98
C THR A 154 -9.35 8.04 -5.54
N VAL A 155 -8.39 8.25 -6.45
CA VAL A 155 -7.09 8.88 -6.12
C VAL A 155 -6.61 9.79 -7.25
N PRO A 156 -6.51 11.11 -7.02
CA PRO A 156 -5.90 11.99 -8.02
C PRO A 156 -4.39 11.74 -8.12
N PRO A 157 -3.81 11.69 -9.33
CA PRO A 157 -2.38 11.46 -9.51
C PRO A 157 -1.53 12.64 -9.05
N LEU A 158 -0.23 12.43 -8.80
CA LEU A 158 0.71 13.53 -8.57
C LEU A 158 0.72 14.49 -9.75
N LEU A 159 0.76 15.78 -9.45
CA LEU A 159 0.72 16.82 -10.47
C LEU A 159 2.07 17.51 -10.54
N ARG A 160 2.65 17.53 -11.74
CA ARG A 160 3.72 18.46 -12.07
C ARG A 160 3.09 19.80 -12.42
N LEU A 161 3.24 20.75 -11.50
CA LEU A 161 2.78 22.11 -11.60
C LEU A 161 3.90 22.99 -12.13
N ARG A 162 3.59 23.83 -13.10
CA ARG A 162 4.53 24.73 -13.74
C ARG A 162 3.88 26.08 -13.92
N ALA A 163 4.62 27.14 -13.65
CA ALA A 163 4.16 28.50 -13.92
C ALA A 163 5.28 29.35 -14.51
N ARG A 164 4.91 30.25 -15.42
CA ARG A 164 5.80 31.24 -16.01
C ARG A 164 5.06 32.54 -16.26
N VAL A 165 5.81 33.63 -16.23
CA VAL A 165 5.28 34.98 -16.47
C VAL A 165 6.19 35.74 -17.43
N TRP A 166 5.61 36.56 -18.30
CA TRP A 166 6.33 37.44 -19.22
C TRP A 166 5.49 38.67 -19.59
N ARG A 167 6.13 39.69 -20.19
CA ARG A 167 5.40 40.86 -20.73
C ARG A 167 4.67 40.48 -22.01
N ALA A 168 3.45 40.96 -22.18
CA ALA A 168 2.59 40.57 -23.31
C ALA A 168 3.10 41.04 -24.69
N ASP A 169 4.05 41.98 -24.73
CA ASP A 169 4.73 42.46 -25.93
C ASP A 169 5.92 41.58 -26.37
N GLY A 170 6.26 40.56 -25.59
CA GLY A 170 7.33 39.59 -25.87
C GLY A 170 6.82 38.16 -26.10
N GLU A 171 7.73 37.31 -26.57
CA GLU A 171 7.48 35.87 -26.73
C GLU A 171 7.54 35.13 -25.39
N PRO A 172 6.73 34.06 -25.20
CA PRO A 172 6.76 33.27 -23.98
C PRO A 172 8.14 32.62 -23.77
N PRO A 173 8.73 32.72 -22.57
CA PRO A 173 10.05 32.18 -22.30
C PRO A 173 10.04 30.65 -22.40
N ALA A 174 11.07 30.09 -23.04
CA ALA A 174 11.18 28.63 -23.25
C ALA A 174 11.25 27.83 -21.94
N ARG A 175 11.78 28.43 -20.87
CA ARG A 175 11.86 27.80 -19.54
C ARG A 175 10.70 28.25 -18.66
N TRP A 176 10.18 27.33 -17.86
CA TRP A 176 9.26 27.64 -16.78
C TRP A 176 9.99 28.41 -15.66
N THR A 177 9.34 29.41 -15.08
CA THR A 177 9.90 30.19 -13.97
C THR A 177 9.98 29.34 -12.70
N VAL A 178 8.95 28.54 -12.47
CA VAL A 178 8.86 27.60 -11.35
C VAL A 178 8.24 26.29 -11.84
N SER A 179 8.75 25.18 -11.34
CA SER A 179 8.24 23.83 -11.60
C SER A 179 8.35 23.03 -10.32
N ALA A 180 7.25 22.41 -9.91
CA ALA A 180 7.20 21.58 -8.72
C ALA A 180 6.29 20.37 -8.96
N ILE A 181 6.50 19.33 -8.18
CA ILE A 181 5.57 18.21 -8.09
C ILE A 181 4.83 18.41 -6.78
N ASP A 182 3.51 18.46 -6.85
CA ASP A 182 2.65 18.53 -5.67
C ASP A 182 1.73 17.33 -5.64
N ASP A 183 1.36 16.97 -4.43
CA ASP A 183 0.35 15.97 -4.22
C ASP A 183 -1.02 16.57 -3.93
N PRO A 184 -2.01 16.29 -4.79
CA PRO A 184 -3.31 16.86 -4.63
C PRO A 184 -4.07 16.47 -3.33
N VAL A 185 -3.69 15.42 -2.63
CA VAL A 185 -4.47 15.02 -1.43
C VAL A 185 -3.74 15.37 -0.11
N ILE A 186 -2.46 15.80 -0.12
CA ILE A 186 -1.76 16.25 1.10
C ILE A 186 -1.86 17.78 1.23
N PRO A 187 -2.42 18.33 2.33
CA PRO A 187 -2.18 19.71 2.71
C PRO A 187 -0.69 19.80 3.09
N GLY A 188 0.05 20.76 2.53
CA GLY A 188 1.49 20.85 2.79
C GLY A 188 1.84 21.21 4.26
N ARG A 189 3.09 21.63 4.52
CA ARG A 189 3.85 21.63 5.80
C ARG A 189 3.16 22.00 7.15
N ARG A 190 1.90 22.45 7.21
CA ARG A 190 1.10 22.56 8.45
C ARG A 190 0.18 21.34 8.60
N GLY A 191 0.73 20.30 9.20
CA GLY A 191 0.14 18.97 9.26
C GLY A 191 -1.02 18.73 10.25
N GLU A 192 -1.48 17.48 10.16
CA GLU A 192 -1.93 16.58 11.23
C GLU A 192 -3.41 16.45 11.62
N ARG A 193 -4.37 17.27 11.14
CA ARG A 193 -5.76 17.16 11.66
C ARG A 193 -6.91 16.85 10.71
N TYR A 194 -6.65 16.46 9.46
CA TYR A 194 -7.74 16.29 8.47
C TYR A 194 -8.12 14.84 8.12
N TRP A 195 -7.55 13.83 8.79
CA TRP A 195 -7.90 12.45 8.50
C TRP A 195 -8.97 11.93 9.45
N ASP A 196 -10.20 11.91 8.94
CA ASP A 196 -11.24 11.00 9.41
C ASP A 196 -10.94 9.60 8.81
N PRO A 197 -10.77 8.54 9.63
CA PRO A 197 -10.51 7.18 9.16
C PRO A 197 -11.70 6.54 8.45
N ASP A 198 -12.85 7.21 8.32
CA ASP A 198 -13.93 6.76 7.46
C ASP A 198 -13.59 7.05 5.98
N PRO A 199 -13.22 6.05 5.15
CA PRO A 199 -13.01 6.24 3.71
C PRO A 199 -14.30 6.57 2.94
N PHE A 200 -15.45 6.76 3.59
CA PHE A 200 -16.74 7.14 2.99
C PHE A 200 -17.38 8.43 3.56
N GLY A 201 -16.82 9.05 4.62
CA GLY A 201 -17.25 10.34 5.15
C GLY A 201 -17.11 11.54 4.19
N SER A 202 -18.10 12.43 4.13
CA SER A 202 -18.26 13.45 3.08
C SER A 202 -17.40 14.73 3.22
N SER A 203 -16.08 14.64 3.41
CA SER A 203 -15.22 15.84 3.51
C SER A 203 -14.78 16.38 2.14
N SER A 204 -14.83 17.71 1.97
CA SER A 204 -14.30 18.48 0.82
C SER A 204 -12.80 18.24 0.59
N ALA A 205 -12.08 17.85 1.65
CA ALA A 205 -10.64 17.61 1.65
C ALA A 205 -10.16 16.38 0.85
N ARG A 206 -11.05 15.45 0.47
CA ARG A 206 -10.68 14.28 -0.37
C ARG A 206 -10.32 14.65 -1.80
N TYR A 207 -11.01 15.65 -2.34
CA TYR A 207 -10.87 16.15 -3.71
C TYR A 207 -10.92 17.67 -3.72
N PRO A 208 -9.85 18.34 -3.23
CA PRO A 208 -9.83 19.80 -3.27
C PRO A 208 -9.72 20.33 -4.71
N PHE A 209 -9.78 19.47 -5.74
CA PHE A 209 -9.55 19.88 -7.12
C PHE A 209 -10.66 19.45 -8.07
N GLY A 210 -11.08 20.42 -8.86
CA GLY A 210 -12.23 20.34 -9.72
C GLY A 210 -11.94 20.80 -11.13
N SER A 211 -13.02 21.08 -11.83
CA SER A 211 -13.03 21.44 -13.24
C SER A 211 -13.12 22.96 -13.45
N HIS A 212 -12.77 23.78 -12.46
CA HIS A 212 -12.82 25.24 -12.60
C HIS A 212 -11.43 25.86 -12.79
N CYS A 213 -11.34 26.88 -13.62
CA CYS A 213 -10.22 27.82 -13.71
C CYS A 213 -10.74 29.25 -13.53
N GLY A 214 -9.89 30.16 -13.08
CA GLY A 214 -10.29 31.53 -12.79
C GLY A 214 -9.14 32.43 -12.37
N TRP A 215 -9.50 33.58 -11.83
CA TRP A 215 -8.55 34.53 -11.26
C TRP A 215 -9.11 35.20 -10.02
N ARG A 216 -8.21 35.80 -9.24
CA ARG A 216 -8.58 36.63 -8.10
C ARG A 216 -8.56 38.10 -8.47
N GLU A 217 -9.62 38.82 -8.14
CA GLU A 217 -9.64 40.27 -8.30
C GLU A 217 -8.70 40.93 -7.30
N ALA A 218 -7.75 41.74 -7.76
CA ALA A 218 -6.79 42.42 -6.89
C ALA A 218 -6.65 43.90 -7.29
N ARG A 219 -6.25 44.74 -6.34
CA ARG A 219 -6.05 46.18 -6.60
C ARG A 219 -4.90 46.39 -7.60
N GLY A 220 -5.15 47.23 -8.59
CA GLY A 220 -4.18 47.56 -9.64
C GLY A 220 -3.94 46.42 -10.63
N VAL A 221 -4.87 45.45 -10.72
CA VAL A 221 -4.85 44.37 -11.72
C VAL A 221 -6.15 44.41 -12.50
N ARG A 222 -6.04 44.58 -13.83
CA ARG A 222 -7.17 44.48 -14.76
C ARG A 222 -7.00 43.22 -15.61
N TRP A 223 -7.82 42.21 -15.35
CA TRP A 223 -7.83 40.97 -16.14
C TRP A 223 -8.43 41.21 -17.52
N LEU A 224 -7.69 40.81 -18.56
CA LEU A 224 -8.05 41.03 -19.97
C LEU A 224 -8.64 39.76 -20.60
N ALA A 225 -8.06 38.60 -20.31
CA ALA A 225 -8.49 37.31 -20.85
C ALA A 225 -7.98 36.14 -20.00
N LEU A 226 -8.70 35.02 -20.06
CA LEU A 226 -8.25 33.72 -19.57
C LEU A 226 -8.55 32.67 -20.64
N GLU A 227 -7.50 32.00 -21.10
CA GLU A 227 -7.57 30.85 -22.01
C GLU A 227 -7.33 29.59 -21.17
N CYS A 228 -8.25 28.64 -21.20
CA CYS A 228 -8.08 27.34 -20.55
C CYS A 228 -8.19 26.25 -21.62
N SER A 229 -7.33 25.22 -21.56
CA SER A 229 -7.47 24.03 -22.39
C SER A 229 -7.73 22.81 -21.51
N SER A 230 -8.79 22.08 -21.83
CA SER A 230 -9.03 20.76 -21.25
C SER A 230 -8.27 19.72 -22.06
N ARG A 231 -7.40 18.96 -21.40
CA ARG A 231 -6.84 17.73 -21.97
C ARG A 231 -7.39 16.55 -21.16
N PRO A 232 -8.04 15.57 -21.79
CA PRO A 232 -8.43 14.37 -21.08
C PRO A 232 -7.18 13.66 -20.57
N LEU A 233 -7.04 13.56 -19.25
CA LEU A 233 -6.09 12.67 -18.58
C LEU A 233 -6.60 11.22 -18.62
N VAL A 234 -7.17 10.77 -19.75
CA VAL A 234 -7.84 9.48 -19.87
C VAL A 234 -6.92 8.51 -20.58
N PRO A 235 -6.41 7.45 -19.92
CA PRO A 235 -5.66 6.39 -20.57
C PRO A 235 -6.55 5.66 -21.60
N PRO A 236 -5.97 4.95 -22.58
CA PRO A 236 -6.73 4.10 -23.51
C PRO A 236 -7.69 3.16 -22.76
N ARG A 237 -8.86 2.88 -23.37
CA ARG A 237 -9.86 1.96 -22.80
C ARG A 237 -9.22 0.60 -22.55
N CYS A 238 -9.34 0.14 -21.31
CA CYS A 238 -8.82 -1.14 -20.83
C CYS A 238 -9.92 -2.23 -20.94
N PRO A 239 -9.58 -3.50 -21.26
CA PRO A 239 -10.54 -4.61 -21.22
C PRO A 239 -11.23 -4.75 -19.85
N LEU A 240 -12.50 -5.13 -19.89
CA LEU A 240 -13.30 -5.47 -18.71
C LEU A 240 -13.37 -6.99 -18.58
N LEU A 241 -13.14 -7.50 -17.37
CA LEU A 241 -13.24 -8.91 -17.01
C LEU A 241 -14.55 -9.14 -16.29
N GLU A 242 -15.40 -9.93 -16.92
CA GLU A 242 -16.63 -10.41 -16.29
C GLU A 242 -16.31 -11.56 -15.33
N PRO A 243 -17.02 -11.66 -14.20
CA PRO A 243 -16.90 -12.79 -13.28
C PRO A 243 -17.36 -14.08 -13.97
N ILE A 244 -16.63 -15.17 -13.77
CA ILE A 244 -17.06 -16.52 -14.19
C ILE A 244 -17.74 -17.31 -13.06
N LEU A 245 -17.47 -16.95 -11.81
CA LEU A 245 -18.06 -17.56 -10.63
C LEU A 245 -18.26 -16.51 -9.53
N ARG A 246 -19.40 -16.59 -8.84
CA ARG A 246 -19.70 -15.80 -7.64
C ARG A 246 -20.27 -16.71 -6.56
N ILE A 247 -19.63 -16.73 -5.40
CA ILE A 247 -20.06 -17.49 -4.23
C ILE A 247 -20.43 -16.50 -3.13
N PRO A 248 -21.72 -16.26 -2.85
CA PRO A 248 -22.13 -15.47 -1.69
C PRO A 248 -21.93 -16.31 -0.42
N THR A 249 -20.95 -15.94 0.40
CA THR A 249 -20.62 -16.66 1.63
C THR A 249 -21.37 -16.10 2.84
N GLY A 250 -21.62 -14.78 2.89
CA GLY A 250 -22.32 -14.10 3.98
C GLY A 250 -21.76 -14.46 5.36
N GLU A 251 -22.64 -14.84 6.30
CA GLU A 251 -22.24 -15.26 7.65
C GLU A 251 -21.39 -16.54 7.71
N ARG A 252 -21.23 -17.26 6.60
CA ARG A 252 -20.44 -18.50 6.50
C ARG A 252 -19.04 -18.28 5.94
N GLY A 253 -18.77 -17.09 5.43
CA GLY A 253 -17.46 -16.75 4.91
C GLY A 253 -16.53 -16.18 5.96
N GLY A 254 -15.35 -15.79 5.51
CA GLY A 254 -14.39 -15.06 6.32
C GLY A 254 -13.26 -14.55 5.46
N CYS A 255 -12.34 -13.82 6.08
CA CYS A 255 -11.28 -13.13 5.36
C CYS A 255 -10.04 -14.00 5.15
N TRP A 256 -10.00 -15.22 5.68
CA TRP A 256 -8.97 -16.20 5.33
C TRP A 256 -9.51 -17.20 4.30
N LEU A 257 -8.90 -17.25 3.11
CA LEU A 257 -9.28 -18.14 2.02
C LEU A 257 -8.10 -19.04 1.67
N ALA A 258 -8.18 -20.33 2.04
CA ALA A 258 -7.23 -21.37 1.66
C ALA A 258 -7.73 -22.12 0.40
N LEU A 259 -6.79 -22.61 -0.41
CA LEU A 259 -7.07 -23.28 -1.68
C LEU A 259 -6.36 -24.63 -1.74
N GLY A 260 -7.02 -25.65 -2.26
CA GLY A 260 -6.43 -26.96 -2.55
C GLY A 260 -7.48 -27.96 -3.02
N ASP A 261 -7.06 -29.05 -3.67
CA ASP A 261 -7.95 -30.05 -4.27
C ASP A 261 -8.52 -30.98 -3.19
N LEU A 262 -9.70 -30.65 -2.66
CA LEU A 262 -10.37 -31.40 -1.60
C LEU A 262 -11.03 -32.68 -2.15
N THR A 263 -11.39 -32.69 -3.44
CA THR A 263 -12.17 -33.77 -4.06
C THR A 263 -11.34 -34.74 -4.91
N GLY A 264 -10.05 -34.47 -5.09
CA GLY A 264 -9.12 -35.24 -5.92
C GLY A 264 -9.44 -35.16 -7.42
N ASP A 265 -10.08 -34.07 -7.88
CA ASP A 265 -10.47 -33.89 -9.28
C ASP A 265 -9.46 -33.09 -10.11
N GLY A 266 -8.35 -32.70 -9.48
CA GLY A 266 -7.27 -31.91 -10.06
C GLY A 266 -7.52 -30.41 -10.07
N ARG A 267 -8.63 -29.92 -9.51
CA ARG A 267 -8.95 -28.49 -9.43
C ARG A 267 -8.93 -28.04 -7.97
N PRO A 268 -8.38 -26.86 -7.66
CA PRO A 268 -8.42 -26.34 -6.31
C PRO A 268 -9.85 -25.93 -5.91
N ASP A 269 -10.24 -26.35 -4.73
CA ASP A 269 -11.45 -25.95 -4.03
C ASP A 269 -11.16 -24.82 -3.03
N PHE A 270 -12.20 -24.25 -2.43
CA PHE A 270 -12.13 -23.08 -1.57
C PHE A 270 -12.47 -23.44 -0.11
N VAL A 271 -11.64 -23.02 0.84
CA VAL A 271 -11.94 -23.10 2.28
C VAL A 271 -11.83 -21.73 2.90
N VAL A 272 -12.94 -21.22 3.43
CA VAL A 272 -12.99 -19.94 4.15
C VAL A 272 -13.07 -20.15 5.66
N ALA A 273 -12.32 -19.37 6.42
CA ALA A 273 -12.25 -19.49 7.87
C ALA A 273 -12.78 -18.25 8.60
N ARG A 274 -13.50 -18.51 9.70
CA ARG A 274 -13.75 -17.55 10.76
C ARG A 274 -12.95 -17.89 12.00
N ASN A 275 -12.66 -16.85 12.76
CA ASN A 275 -11.72 -16.90 13.86
C ASN A 275 -12.09 -15.90 14.96
N ASP A 276 -11.71 -16.23 16.19
CA ASP A 276 -11.67 -15.33 17.34
C ASP A 276 -10.21 -15.20 17.80
N ASN A 277 -9.62 -14.02 17.61
CA ASN A 277 -8.16 -13.90 17.51
C ASN A 277 -7.63 -14.92 16.47
N GLN A 278 -6.55 -15.64 16.75
CA GLN A 278 -6.03 -16.66 15.85
C GLN A 278 -6.86 -17.94 15.81
N ALA A 279 -7.69 -18.21 16.82
CA ALA A 279 -8.35 -19.50 16.94
C ALA A 279 -9.43 -19.64 15.89
N VAL A 280 -9.29 -20.64 15.02
CA VAL A 280 -10.32 -21.00 14.05
C VAL A 280 -11.55 -21.50 14.79
N THR A 281 -12.70 -20.90 14.49
CA THR A 281 -13.99 -21.22 15.13
C THR A 281 -15.00 -21.80 14.15
N ALA A 282 -14.89 -21.46 12.86
CA ALA A 282 -15.69 -22.04 11.81
C ALA A 282 -14.94 -22.10 10.47
N LEU A 283 -15.29 -23.10 9.66
CA LEU A 283 -14.80 -23.31 8.31
C LEU A 283 -15.99 -23.65 7.40
N THR A 284 -15.97 -23.13 6.18
CA THR A 284 -16.88 -23.55 5.10
C THR A 284 -16.07 -23.90 3.88
N ALA A 285 -16.32 -25.08 3.30
CA ALA A 285 -15.70 -25.51 2.06
C ALA A 285 -16.67 -25.40 0.88
N TYR A 286 -16.15 -24.95 -0.26
CA TYR A 286 -16.86 -24.87 -1.53
C TYR A 286 -16.03 -25.55 -2.61
N GLY A 287 -16.68 -26.30 -3.49
CA GLY A 287 -16.03 -26.89 -4.65
C GLY A 287 -15.56 -25.81 -5.65
N SER A 288 -14.72 -26.20 -6.60
CA SER A 288 -14.29 -25.35 -7.74
C SER A 288 -15.47 -24.80 -8.57
N ASP A 289 -16.64 -25.45 -8.52
CA ASP A 289 -17.91 -25.02 -9.13
C ASP A 289 -18.73 -24.03 -8.26
N GLY A 290 -18.26 -23.72 -7.05
CA GLY A 290 -18.89 -22.85 -6.06
C GLY A 290 -19.95 -23.52 -5.20
N ARG A 291 -20.16 -24.83 -5.32
CA ARG A 291 -21.12 -25.56 -4.50
C ARG A 291 -20.54 -25.80 -3.11
N GLU A 292 -21.32 -25.49 -2.07
CA GLU A 292 -20.93 -25.78 -0.69
C GLU A 292 -20.79 -27.30 -0.49
N LEU A 293 -19.62 -27.73 -0.02
CA LEU A 293 -19.32 -29.14 0.27
C LEU A 293 -19.70 -29.50 1.71
N TRP A 294 -19.21 -28.72 2.67
CA TRP A 294 -19.46 -28.93 4.09
C TRP A 294 -19.19 -27.67 4.92
N ARG A 295 -19.57 -27.75 6.19
CA ARG A 295 -19.27 -26.76 7.22
C ARG A 295 -18.74 -27.45 8.46
N TRP A 296 -17.86 -26.76 9.17
CA TRP A 296 -17.31 -27.19 10.45
C TRP A 296 -17.32 -26.00 11.42
N GLY A 297 -17.72 -26.22 12.66
CA GLY A 297 -17.78 -25.16 13.68
C GLY A 297 -18.84 -24.08 13.41
N GLU A 298 -18.91 -23.08 14.29
CA GLU A 298 -19.86 -21.97 14.23
C GLU A 298 -19.27 -20.68 14.84
N GLY A 299 -19.67 -19.51 14.32
CA GLY A 299 -19.29 -18.20 14.89
C GLY A 299 -17.96 -17.63 14.39
N GLY A 300 -17.42 -16.66 15.12
CA GLY A 300 -16.17 -15.95 14.82
C GLY A 300 -16.32 -14.59 14.12
N ALA A 301 -15.30 -13.74 14.30
CA ALA A 301 -15.27 -12.35 13.83
C ALA A 301 -14.86 -12.18 12.35
N ALA A 302 -14.20 -13.19 11.75
CA ALA A 302 -13.60 -13.12 10.40
C ALA A 302 -12.47 -12.08 10.26
N ASP A 303 -11.65 -11.90 11.30
CA ASP A 303 -10.60 -10.88 11.37
C ASP A 303 -9.26 -11.35 10.78
N ILE A 304 -8.48 -10.41 10.23
CA ILE A 304 -7.16 -10.62 9.59
C ILE A 304 -6.05 -9.76 10.23
N ALA A 305 -6.26 -9.25 11.44
CA ALA A 305 -5.20 -8.62 12.23
C ALA A 305 -4.10 -9.62 12.69
N TYR A 306 -4.19 -10.87 12.26
CA TYR A 306 -3.31 -12.00 12.56
C TYR A 306 -3.33 -12.95 11.36
N ASP A 307 -2.33 -13.81 11.25
CA ASP A 307 -2.47 -14.99 10.39
C ASP A 307 -3.55 -15.90 10.99
N VAL A 308 -4.34 -16.53 10.10
CA VAL A 308 -5.33 -17.51 10.51
C VAL A 308 -4.74 -18.88 10.20
N PRO A 309 -4.50 -19.73 11.21
CA PRO A 309 -3.79 -21.00 11.08
C PRO A 309 -4.71 -22.05 10.45
N ALA A 310 -5.08 -21.87 9.18
CA ALA A 310 -5.88 -22.78 8.39
C ALA A 310 -5.26 -22.96 6.99
N THR A 311 -4.99 -24.19 6.58
CA THR A 311 -4.45 -24.49 5.25
C THR A 311 -5.06 -25.76 4.67
N VAL A 312 -4.89 -25.95 3.37
CA VAL A 312 -5.37 -27.10 2.61
C VAL A 312 -4.18 -27.79 1.96
N TYR A 313 -3.93 -29.05 2.32
CA TYR A 313 -2.78 -29.80 1.83
C TYR A 313 -2.99 -31.31 1.96
N ASP A 314 -2.51 -32.09 0.99
CA ASP A 314 -2.48 -33.55 1.01
C ASP A 314 -1.35 -34.05 1.94
N LEU A 315 -1.68 -34.18 3.23
CA LEU A 315 -0.72 -34.49 4.28
C LEU A 315 -0.44 -35.99 4.35
N ASP A 316 -1.37 -36.86 3.95
CA ASP A 316 -1.16 -38.32 3.96
C ASP A 316 -0.75 -38.92 2.61
N GLY A 317 -0.86 -38.16 1.53
CA GLY A 317 -0.38 -38.51 0.19
C GLY A 317 -1.36 -39.38 -0.59
N ASP A 318 -2.65 -39.35 -0.26
CA ASP A 318 -3.68 -40.14 -0.93
C ASP A 318 -4.21 -39.49 -2.22
N GLY A 319 -3.76 -38.27 -2.54
CA GLY A 319 -4.17 -37.50 -3.70
C GLY A 319 -5.40 -36.61 -3.47
N ARG A 320 -5.92 -36.53 -2.24
CA ARG A 320 -6.95 -35.57 -1.81
C ARG A 320 -6.38 -34.72 -0.69
N ALA A 321 -6.58 -33.41 -0.76
CA ALA A 321 -6.07 -32.53 0.27
C ALA A 321 -6.92 -32.59 1.55
N GLU A 322 -6.28 -32.59 2.73
CA GLU A 322 -6.93 -32.32 4.01
C GLU A 322 -7.03 -30.82 4.29
N VAL A 323 -7.89 -30.47 5.26
CA VAL A 323 -7.87 -29.15 5.89
C VAL A 323 -7.21 -29.26 7.26
N LEU A 324 -6.09 -28.55 7.45
CA LEU A 324 -5.43 -28.39 8.74
C LEU A 324 -5.87 -27.07 9.36
N CYS A 325 -6.28 -27.07 10.63
CA CYS A 325 -6.58 -25.82 11.32
C CYS A 325 -6.24 -25.84 12.81
N SER A 326 -5.79 -24.71 13.37
CA SER A 326 -5.58 -24.57 14.82
C SER A 326 -6.81 -23.98 15.50
N VAL A 327 -7.29 -24.73 16.49
CA VAL A 327 -8.30 -24.29 17.46
C VAL A 327 -7.65 -24.13 18.83
N ARG A 328 -8.37 -23.65 19.84
CA ARG A 328 -7.80 -23.56 21.20
C ARG A 328 -7.41 -24.95 21.73
N GLY A 329 -6.15 -25.08 22.10
CA GLY A 329 -5.49 -26.27 22.65
C GLY A 329 -5.26 -27.41 21.66
N SER A 330 -5.64 -27.29 20.40
CA SER A 330 -5.50 -28.40 19.44
C SER A 330 -5.27 -27.96 18.00
N LEU A 331 -4.53 -28.77 17.26
CA LEU A 331 -4.55 -28.78 15.80
C LEU A 331 -5.50 -29.87 15.30
N LEU A 332 -6.36 -29.55 14.35
CA LEU A 332 -7.28 -30.48 13.72
C LEU A 332 -6.79 -30.83 12.32
N LEU A 333 -6.98 -32.09 11.95
CA LEU A 333 -6.87 -32.58 10.58
C LEU A 333 -8.27 -33.03 10.15
N LEU A 334 -8.86 -32.32 9.21
CA LEU A 334 -10.18 -32.60 8.67
C LEU A 334 -10.05 -33.24 7.28
N ASP A 335 -10.89 -34.23 7.02
CA ASP A 335 -11.11 -34.79 5.70
C ASP A 335 -11.57 -33.69 4.74
N GLY A 336 -10.87 -33.51 3.61
CA GLY A 336 -11.12 -32.40 2.71
C GLY A 336 -12.48 -32.44 2.05
N GLU A 337 -12.98 -33.61 1.68
CA GLU A 337 -14.25 -33.75 0.96
C GLU A 337 -15.47 -33.66 1.89
N THR A 338 -15.33 -34.07 3.16
CA THR A 338 -16.47 -34.22 4.09
C THR A 338 -16.43 -33.31 5.32
N GLY A 339 -15.29 -32.69 5.63
CA GLY A 339 -15.09 -31.87 6.83
C GLY A 339 -15.06 -32.66 8.13
N ARG A 340 -15.01 -34.00 8.07
CA ARG A 340 -14.95 -34.86 9.25
C ARG A 340 -13.56 -34.84 9.87
N GLU A 341 -13.49 -34.80 11.19
CA GLU A 341 -12.21 -34.88 11.92
C GLU A 341 -11.55 -36.25 11.69
N LYS A 342 -10.43 -36.26 10.97
CA LYS A 342 -9.55 -37.44 10.81
C LYS A 342 -8.68 -37.60 12.05
N ALA A 343 -8.17 -36.49 12.58
CA ALA A 343 -7.33 -36.47 13.78
C ALA A 343 -7.40 -35.13 14.52
N ARG A 344 -7.03 -35.21 15.80
CA ARG A 344 -6.86 -34.06 16.69
C ARG A 344 -5.59 -34.25 17.50
N PHE A 345 -4.72 -33.27 17.41
CA PHE A 345 -3.44 -33.27 18.09
C PHE A 345 -3.43 -32.18 19.16
N PRO A 346 -3.00 -32.47 20.39
CA PRO A 346 -2.76 -31.41 21.38
C PRO A 346 -1.64 -30.49 20.87
N LEU A 347 -1.79 -29.18 21.07
CA LEU A 347 -0.72 -28.24 20.77
C LEU A 347 0.46 -28.42 21.76
N PRO A 348 1.69 -28.03 21.37
CA PRO A 348 2.84 -28.00 22.27
C PRO A 348 2.54 -27.26 23.58
N ALA A 349 3.20 -27.70 24.66
CA ALA A 349 2.99 -27.12 25.98
C ALA A 349 3.25 -25.60 25.97
N GLY A 350 2.27 -24.82 26.45
CA GLY A 350 2.35 -23.35 26.47
C GLY A 350 1.77 -22.65 25.23
N LEU A 351 1.42 -23.39 24.17
CA LEU A 351 0.75 -22.85 22.99
C LEU A 351 -0.77 -23.07 23.08
N ASP A 352 -1.53 -22.01 23.36
CA ASP A 352 -3.00 -22.08 23.37
C ASP A 352 -3.58 -22.19 21.95
N VAL A 353 -2.97 -21.52 20.98
CA VAL A 353 -3.38 -21.55 19.58
C VAL A 353 -2.16 -21.22 18.72
N ALA A 354 -1.97 -21.94 17.61
CA ALA A 354 -0.95 -21.56 16.63
C ALA A 354 -1.36 -20.26 15.93
N ASP A 355 -0.40 -19.40 15.61
CA ASP A 355 -0.67 -18.18 14.84
C ASP A 355 -0.59 -18.45 13.33
N CYS A 356 0.33 -19.33 12.93
CA CYS A 356 0.52 -19.73 11.53
C CYS A 356 0.86 -21.23 11.46
N LEU A 357 0.52 -21.86 10.33
CA LEU A 357 0.90 -23.22 9.95
C LEU A 357 1.73 -23.16 8.66
N THR A 358 2.88 -23.80 8.63
CA THR A 358 3.70 -23.92 7.41
C THR A 358 4.01 -25.39 7.16
N ILE A 359 3.70 -25.87 5.96
CA ILE A 359 4.05 -27.23 5.52
C ILE A 359 5.50 -27.24 5.02
N ALA A 360 6.29 -28.20 5.48
CA ALA A 360 7.72 -28.32 5.18
C ALA A 360 8.15 -29.76 4.89
N ASN A 361 9.32 -29.92 4.29
CA ASN A 361 9.99 -31.20 4.09
C ASN A 361 11.29 -31.30 4.92
N LEU A 362 11.19 -31.20 6.23
CA LEU A 362 12.34 -31.19 7.15
C LEU A 362 13.02 -32.58 7.21
N ARG A 363 12.23 -33.64 7.07
CA ARG A 363 12.73 -35.03 7.11
C ARG A 363 13.29 -35.54 5.78
N GLY A 364 13.15 -34.78 4.68
CA GLY A 364 13.69 -35.12 3.36
C GLY A 364 12.94 -36.27 2.67
N GLY A 365 11.61 -36.29 2.78
CA GLY A 365 10.74 -37.23 2.09
C GLY A 365 10.49 -36.86 0.63
N GLU A 366 9.79 -37.73 -0.10
CA GLU A 366 9.39 -37.48 -1.50
C GLU A 366 8.39 -36.32 -1.63
N ARG A 367 7.66 -36.03 -0.55
CA ARG A 367 6.72 -34.91 -0.44
C ARG A 367 6.87 -34.23 0.92
N PRO A 368 6.61 -32.92 1.03
CA PRO A 368 6.45 -32.26 2.32
C PRO A 368 5.38 -32.96 3.15
N ALA A 369 5.69 -33.28 4.40
CA ALA A 369 4.78 -33.92 5.35
C ALA A 369 4.97 -33.41 6.78
N ASP A 370 5.87 -32.44 6.97
CA ASP A 370 6.18 -31.84 8.25
C ASP A 370 5.39 -30.55 8.42
N VAL A 371 5.11 -30.20 9.66
CA VAL A 371 4.32 -29.02 10.00
C VAL A 371 5.12 -28.16 10.96
N VAL A 372 5.35 -26.92 10.58
CA VAL A 372 5.89 -25.87 11.44
C VAL A 372 4.71 -25.10 12.05
N LEU A 373 4.67 -25.07 13.38
CA LEU A 373 3.74 -24.29 14.18
C LEU A 373 4.47 -23.14 14.83
N LYS A 374 3.80 -22.01 15.04
CA LYS A 374 4.37 -20.94 15.86
C LYS A 374 3.37 -20.28 16.79
N SER A 375 3.88 -19.70 17.88
CA SER A 375 3.18 -18.69 18.66
C SER A 375 3.09 -17.39 17.86
N ARG A 376 2.51 -16.36 18.46
CA ARG A 376 2.39 -15.07 17.79
C ARG A 376 3.77 -14.48 17.44
N TYR A 377 4.69 -14.38 18.41
CA TYR A 377 5.93 -13.62 18.20
C TYR A 377 7.21 -14.19 18.83
N ASP A 378 7.16 -15.29 19.61
CA ASP A 378 8.29 -15.68 20.46
C ASP A 378 8.74 -17.15 20.36
N HIS A 379 7.98 -18.02 19.72
CA HIS A 379 8.29 -19.45 19.72
C HIS A 379 7.78 -20.20 18.50
N LEU A 380 8.55 -21.19 18.05
CA LEU A 380 8.26 -22.05 16.92
C LEU A 380 8.53 -23.52 17.29
N TRP A 381 7.71 -24.42 16.75
CA TRP A 381 7.86 -25.87 16.85
C TRP A 381 7.82 -26.47 15.46
N ALA A 382 8.84 -27.27 15.12
CA ALA A 382 8.82 -28.12 13.96
C ALA A 382 8.35 -29.51 14.36
N CYS A 383 7.35 -30.01 13.64
CA CYS A 383 6.71 -31.28 13.94
C CYS A 383 6.67 -32.19 12.73
N ASP A 384 6.63 -33.50 12.99
CA ASP A 384 6.36 -34.50 11.95
C ASP A 384 4.86 -34.53 11.54
N ASP A 385 4.52 -35.45 10.64
CA ASP A 385 3.16 -35.70 10.12
C ASP A 385 2.17 -36.19 11.20
N ARG A 386 2.65 -36.50 12.41
CA ARG A 386 1.86 -36.90 13.58
C ARG A 386 1.89 -35.86 14.69
N LEU A 387 2.40 -34.66 14.38
CA LEU A 387 2.55 -33.54 15.30
C LEU A 387 3.47 -33.84 16.50
N SER A 388 4.40 -34.79 16.33
CA SER A 388 5.49 -35.00 17.29
C SER A 388 6.57 -33.96 17.05
N VAL A 389 6.94 -33.22 18.09
CA VAL A 389 7.97 -32.19 18.00
C VAL A 389 9.32 -32.83 17.65
N LEU A 390 9.90 -32.38 16.54
CA LEU A 390 11.25 -32.72 16.09
C LEU A 390 12.27 -31.81 16.78
N TRP A 391 12.00 -30.51 16.79
CA TRP A 391 12.78 -29.47 17.44
C TRP A 391 11.93 -28.21 17.67
N GLU A 392 12.40 -27.33 18.53
CA GLU A 392 11.77 -26.05 18.84
C GLU A 392 12.79 -24.92 18.84
N TRP A 393 12.32 -23.70 18.60
CA TRP A 393 13.14 -22.50 18.62
C TRP A 393 12.40 -21.34 19.28
N ALA A 394 13.12 -20.63 20.15
CA ALA A 394 12.64 -19.43 20.82
C ALA A 394 13.31 -18.20 20.22
N GLY A 395 12.52 -17.25 19.74
CA GLY A 395 13.00 -16.03 19.14
C GLY A 395 11.90 -15.31 18.37
N ASN A 396 12.27 -14.26 17.65
CA ASN A 396 11.31 -13.45 16.91
C ASN A 396 10.74 -14.23 15.73
N THR A 397 9.48 -14.67 15.82
CA THR A 397 8.87 -15.53 14.79
C THR A 397 8.16 -14.77 13.67
N GLY A 398 7.91 -13.46 13.83
CA GLY A 398 7.16 -12.68 12.86
C GLY A 398 5.78 -13.28 12.54
N HIS A 399 5.30 -13.08 11.31
CA HIS A 399 3.98 -13.50 10.84
C HIS A 399 3.93 -14.87 10.16
N CYS A 400 4.75 -15.11 9.14
CA CYS A 400 4.72 -16.38 8.40
C CYS A 400 6.13 -16.89 8.11
N PRO A 401 6.49 -18.09 8.60
CA PRO A 401 7.73 -18.76 8.23
C PRO A 401 7.72 -19.22 6.77
N THR A 402 8.89 -19.17 6.12
CA THR A 402 9.11 -19.76 4.79
C THR A 402 9.96 -21.01 4.92
N ALA A 403 9.48 -22.15 4.42
CA ALA A 403 10.23 -23.40 4.35
C ALA A 403 10.67 -23.71 2.91
N ARG A 404 11.97 -23.96 2.72
CA ARG A 404 12.55 -24.29 1.40
C ARG A 404 13.94 -24.90 1.55
N ASP A 405 14.21 -25.94 0.79
CA ASP A 405 15.56 -26.45 0.52
C ASP A 405 16.40 -25.38 -0.19
N ILE A 406 17.34 -24.79 0.56
CA ILE A 406 18.23 -23.72 0.07
C ILE A 406 19.66 -24.20 -0.16
N ASP A 407 20.08 -25.33 0.41
CA ASP A 407 21.44 -25.86 0.28
C ASP A 407 21.55 -27.12 -0.61
N GLY A 408 20.41 -27.67 -1.03
CA GLY A 408 20.29 -28.77 -1.98
C GLY A 408 20.44 -30.16 -1.36
N ASP A 409 20.31 -30.31 -0.04
CA ASP A 409 20.41 -31.60 0.64
C ASP A 409 19.11 -32.43 0.60
N GLY A 410 18.03 -31.86 0.04
CA GLY A 410 16.71 -32.48 -0.07
C GLY A 410 15.80 -32.23 1.12
N ARG A 411 16.22 -31.42 2.10
CA ARG A 411 15.47 -31.03 3.29
C ARG A 411 15.20 -29.53 3.25
N ASP A 412 14.08 -29.12 3.81
CA ASP A 412 13.74 -27.69 3.86
C ASP A 412 14.42 -27.02 5.07
N GLU A 413 15.09 -25.89 4.84
CA GLU A 413 15.43 -24.91 5.88
C GLU A 413 14.23 -24.00 6.15
N VAL A 414 14.17 -23.41 7.34
CA VAL A 414 13.08 -22.54 7.78
C VAL A 414 13.60 -21.12 8.04
N LEU A 415 13.14 -20.17 7.24
CA LEU A 415 13.27 -18.73 7.52
C LEU A 415 12.09 -18.31 8.40
N CYS A 416 12.35 -17.93 9.65
CA CYS A 416 11.34 -17.52 10.62
C CYS A 416 11.76 -16.20 11.29
N GLY A 417 10.94 -15.16 11.11
CA GLY A 417 11.29 -13.79 11.48
C GLY A 417 12.65 -13.35 10.93
N TYR A 418 13.63 -13.20 11.81
CA TYR A 418 15.00 -12.79 11.43
C TYR A 418 16.04 -13.90 11.58
N ALA A 419 15.59 -15.15 11.74
CA ALA A 419 16.46 -16.32 11.84
C ALA A 419 16.28 -17.25 10.65
N LEU A 420 17.38 -17.82 10.18
CA LEU A 420 17.40 -18.96 9.27
C LEU A 420 17.83 -20.19 10.06
N ILE A 421 16.99 -21.21 10.04
CA ILE A 421 17.09 -22.40 10.86
C ILE A 421 17.19 -23.61 9.94
N ASP A 422 18.16 -24.48 10.20
CA ASP A 422 18.38 -25.73 9.48
C ASP A 422 17.24 -26.74 9.74
N HIS A 423 17.14 -27.76 8.91
CA HIS A 423 16.10 -28.80 9.01
C HIS A 423 16.11 -29.55 10.36
N ASP A 424 17.22 -29.51 11.08
CA ASP A 424 17.44 -30.15 12.39
C ASP A 424 17.30 -29.21 13.59
N GLY A 425 16.92 -27.94 13.35
CA GLY A 425 16.73 -26.93 14.38
C GLY A 425 17.99 -26.13 14.71
N ARG A 426 19.14 -26.39 14.07
CA ARG A 426 20.34 -25.56 14.22
C ARG A 426 20.10 -24.19 13.60
N VAL A 427 20.21 -23.13 14.41
CA VAL A 427 20.18 -21.76 13.91
C VAL A 427 21.44 -21.49 13.08
N LEU A 428 21.28 -21.23 11.78
CA LEU A 428 22.37 -20.91 10.87
C LEU A 428 22.83 -19.47 11.07
N TRP A 429 21.87 -18.54 11.21
CA TRP A 429 22.11 -17.17 11.61
C TRP A 429 20.83 -16.53 12.13
N GLU A 430 21.01 -15.44 12.88
CA GLU A 430 19.93 -14.56 13.35
C GLU A 430 20.40 -13.11 13.24
N LEU A 431 19.57 -12.26 12.64
CA LEU A 431 19.86 -10.84 12.47
C LEU A 431 19.26 -10.02 13.63
N PRO A 432 20.05 -9.13 14.27
CA PRO A 432 19.58 -8.33 15.41
C PRO A 432 18.76 -7.11 14.93
N LEU A 433 17.61 -7.38 14.31
CA LEU A 433 16.71 -6.37 13.80
C LEU A 433 15.59 -6.07 14.82
N PRO A 434 15.11 -4.82 14.89
CA PRO A 434 14.09 -4.43 15.86
C PRO A 434 12.70 -4.91 15.46
N ASP A 435 11.83 -5.06 16.46
CA ASP A 435 10.42 -5.44 16.33
C ASP A 435 10.21 -6.75 15.54
N HIS A 436 8.97 -7.18 15.33
CA HIS A 436 8.65 -8.39 14.57
C HIS A 436 8.84 -8.21 13.05
N ALA A 437 9.10 -9.32 12.38
CA ALA A 437 9.07 -9.36 10.91
C ALA A 437 7.62 -9.49 10.45
N ASP A 438 7.14 -8.50 9.70
CA ASP A 438 5.83 -8.59 9.07
C ASP A 438 5.86 -9.56 7.92
N THR A 439 6.95 -9.56 7.15
CA THR A 439 7.06 -10.41 5.97
C THR A 439 8.46 -10.96 5.83
N THR A 440 8.55 -12.24 5.45
CA THR A 440 9.81 -12.90 5.10
C THR A 440 9.63 -13.66 3.80
N ARG A 441 10.62 -13.56 2.91
CA ARG A 441 10.64 -14.31 1.64
C ARG A 441 12.06 -14.74 1.28
N LEU A 442 12.18 -15.97 0.78
CA LEU A 442 13.39 -16.47 0.13
C LEU A 442 13.28 -16.30 -1.38
N VAL A 443 14.08 -15.40 -1.94
CA VAL A 443 13.91 -14.91 -3.32
C VAL A 443 15.16 -15.17 -4.16
N GLN A 444 14.95 -15.50 -5.43
CA GLN A 444 16.00 -15.54 -6.44
C GLN A 444 15.63 -14.52 -7.53
N LEU A 445 16.34 -13.40 -7.58
CA LEU A 445 16.01 -12.29 -8.48
C LEU A 445 16.60 -12.47 -9.88
N GLU A 446 17.66 -13.26 -10.02
CA GLU A 446 18.38 -13.48 -11.27
C GLU A 446 18.32 -14.97 -11.62
N PRO A 447 18.02 -15.36 -12.87
CA PRO A 447 18.06 -16.77 -13.26
C PRO A 447 19.44 -17.39 -12.96
N GLY A 448 19.47 -18.41 -12.10
CA GLY A 448 20.72 -19.05 -11.66
C GLY A 448 21.56 -18.21 -10.68
N GLY A 449 21.07 -17.06 -10.24
CA GLY A 449 21.72 -16.22 -9.21
C GLY A 449 21.52 -16.75 -7.79
N PRO A 450 22.14 -16.12 -6.77
CA PRO A 450 22.01 -16.54 -5.39
C PRO A 450 20.58 -16.30 -4.85
N VAL A 451 20.15 -17.18 -3.94
CA VAL A 451 18.96 -16.95 -3.12
C VAL A 451 19.29 -15.89 -2.06
N ARG A 452 18.34 -15.01 -1.78
CA ARG A 452 18.43 -13.92 -0.79
C ARG A 452 17.22 -14.00 0.14
N ALA A 453 17.41 -13.67 1.41
CA ALA A 453 16.30 -13.43 2.33
C ALA A 453 15.88 -11.95 2.23
N VAL A 454 14.59 -11.70 2.00
CA VAL A 454 14.00 -10.35 2.06
C VAL A 454 13.10 -10.31 3.29
N LEU A 455 13.34 -9.32 4.15
CA LEU A 455 12.74 -9.19 5.47
C LEU A 455 12.09 -7.81 5.57
N GLY A 456 10.78 -7.76 5.78
CA GLY A 456 10.05 -6.55 6.11
C GLY A 456 10.01 -6.36 7.63
N CYS A 457 10.63 -5.29 8.13
CA CYS A 457 10.81 -5.05 9.55
C CYS A 457 9.70 -4.11 10.06
N GLY A 458 8.70 -4.62 10.76
CA GLY A 458 7.46 -3.90 11.09
C GLY A 458 7.70 -2.60 11.88
N GLY A 459 8.39 -2.68 13.01
CA GLY A 459 8.72 -1.49 13.84
C GLY A 459 9.95 -0.71 13.40
N GLY A 460 10.69 -1.20 12.41
CA GLY A 460 11.88 -0.53 11.90
C GLY A 460 11.59 0.44 10.76
N SER A 461 10.40 0.36 10.15
CA SER A 461 10.08 1.03 8.89
C SER A 461 11.16 0.77 7.83
N ASP A 462 11.57 -0.50 7.72
CA ASP A 462 12.78 -0.88 7.01
C ASP A 462 12.60 -2.21 6.27
N MET A 463 13.34 -2.36 5.19
CA MET A 463 13.45 -3.61 4.45
C MET A 463 14.90 -4.04 4.43
N VAL A 464 15.17 -5.25 4.91
CA VAL A 464 16.50 -5.84 4.91
C VAL A 464 16.57 -6.96 3.89
N ILE A 465 17.62 -6.92 3.07
CA ILE A 465 17.95 -8.02 2.16
C ILE A 465 19.27 -8.62 2.62
N ALA A 466 19.23 -9.90 2.96
CA ALA A 466 20.38 -10.64 3.47
C ALA A 466 20.77 -11.81 2.57
N SER A 467 22.04 -12.18 2.59
CA SER A 467 22.53 -13.43 2.01
C SER A 467 22.12 -14.62 2.88
N LEU A 468 22.19 -15.84 2.33
CA LEU A 468 22.01 -17.07 3.12
C LEU A 468 23.08 -17.29 4.19
N ALA A 469 24.17 -16.51 4.19
CA ALA A 469 25.18 -16.51 5.24
C ALA A 469 24.90 -15.46 6.35
N GLY A 470 23.77 -14.73 6.28
CA GLY A 470 23.42 -13.70 7.26
C GLY A 470 24.11 -12.35 7.03
N GLU A 471 24.66 -12.10 5.85
CA GLU A 471 25.25 -10.79 5.52
C GLU A 471 24.16 -9.85 4.99
N ILE A 472 24.03 -8.66 5.58
CA ILE A 472 23.11 -7.63 5.08
C ILE A 472 23.68 -7.05 3.77
N LEU A 473 22.99 -7.32 2.66
CA LEU A 473 23.36 -6.85 1.31
C LEU A 473 22.74 -5.50 0.99
N HIS A 474 21.51 -5.26 1.47
CA HIS A 474 20.79 -4.01 1.26
C HIS A 474 19.93 -3.67 2.47
N ARG A 475 19.97 -2.40 2.85
CA ARG A 475 19.15 -1.78 3.88
C ARG A 475 19.09 -0.27 3.58
N PRO A 476 17.95 0.30 3.16
CA PRO A 476 17.83 1.73 2.90
C PRO A 476 18.31 2.58 4.08
N GLN A 477 19.01 3.69 3.82
CA GLN A 477 19.50 4.62 4.84
C GLN A 477 19.25 6.09 4.45
N PRO A 478 18.69 6.94 5.35
CA PRO A 478 18.10 6.55 6.64
C PRO A 478 16.93 5.57 6.46
N PRO A 479 16.49 4.85 7.52
CA PRO A 479 15.26 4.07 7.48
C PRO A 479 14.15 4.92 6.85
N LEU A 480 13.32 4.29 6.04
CA LEU A 480 12.24 4.97 5.33
C LEU A 480 11.16 5.31 6.36
N ALA A 481 11.37 6.38 7.12
CA ALA A 481 10.43 6.86 8.12
C ALA A 481 9.04 7.00 7.45
N ASP A 482 8.02 6.47 8.12
CA ASP A 482 6.62 6.38 7.68
C ASP A 482 6.25 5.18 6.79
N PHE A 483 7.19 4.29 6.43
CA PHE A 483 6.87 3.05 5.70
C PHE A 483 6.68 1.86 6.63
N HIS A 484 5.81 0.91 6.27
CA HIS A 484 5.64 -0.35 6.99
C HIS A 484 5.46 -1.50 6.02
N PHE A 485 6.54 -2.22 5.71
CA PHE A 485 6.53 -3.26 4.68
C PHE A 485 5.85 -4.54 5.18
N GLN A 486 4.64 -4.82 4.69
CA GLN A 486 3.81 -5.93 5.14
C GLN A 486 3.73 -7.07 4.14
N THR A 487 3.88 -6.82 2.84
CA THR A 487 3.86 -7.85 1.81
C THR A 487 5.01 -7.67 0.84
N ILE A 488 5.64 -8.81 0.50
CA ILE A 488 6.67 -8.90 -0.54
C ILE A 488 6.18 -9.86 -1.61
N ASN A 489 6.14 -9.37 -2.85
CA ASN A 489 5.92 -10.16 -4.05
C ASN A 489 7.16 -10.12 -4.94
N VAL A 490 7.41 -11.18 -5.70
CA VAL A 490 8.53 -11.26 -6.65
C VAL A 490 8.07 -11.83 -7.97
N GLY A 491 8.33 -11.15 -9.09
CA GLY A 491 7.98 -11.66 -10.41
C GLY A 491 8.63 -10.91 -11.56
N ASP A 492 8.60 -11.52 -12.75
CA ASP A 492 9.09 -10.90 -14.00
C ASP A 492 8.01 -9.95 -14.55
N LEU A 493 8.06 -8.68 -14.15
CA LEU A 493 7.11 -7.67 -14.61
C LEU A 493 7.52 -7.11 -15.99
N ARG A 494 8.81 -7.14 -16.33
CA ARG A 494 9.40 -6.50 -17.51
C ARG A 494 10.53 -7.35 -18.09
N ARG A 495 10.55 -7.45 -19.43
CA ARG A 495 11.61 -8.18 -20.17
C ARG A 495 13.01 -7.52 -20.10
N ASP A 496 13.09 -6.24 -19.76
CA ASP A 496 14.33 -5.46 -19.73
C ASP A 496 14.25 -4.38 -18.63
N PRO A 497 15.20 -4.35 -17.66
CA PRO A 497 16.36 -5.24 -17.49
C PRO A 497 15.99 -6.70 -17.18
N ALA A 498 16.89 -7.63 -17.49
CA ALA A 498 16.70 -9.05 -17.19
C ALA A 498 16.73 -9.31 -15.67
N GLY A 499 15.76 -10.09 -15.18
CA GLY A 499 15.62 -10.44 -13.77
C GLY A 499 14.17 -10.30 -13.29
N ARG A 500 13.89 -10.79 -12.09
CA ARG A 500 12.60 -10.61 -11.42
C ARG A 500 12.64 -9.33 -10.60
N GLU A 501 11.56 -8.56 -10.67
CA GLU A 501 11.35 -7.42 -9.80
C GLU A 501 10.83 -7.84 -8.43
N LEU A 502 11.28 -7.12 -7.40
CA LEU A 502 10.70 -7.15 -6.07
C LEU A 502 9.63 -6.06 -5.99
N ILE A 503 8.44 -6.42 -5.52
CA ILE A 503 7.33 -5.51 -5.30
C ILE A 503 7.01 -5.55 -3.81
N VAL A 504 7.16 -4.41 -3.15
CA VAL A 504 7.01 -4.30 -1.70
C VAL A 504 5.97 -3.25 -1.40
N ASP A 505 5.04 -3.59 -0.54
CA ASP A 505 3.97 -2.69 -0.15
C ASP A 505 4.40 -1.75 0.99
N ASP A 506 3.70 -0.63 1.13
CA ASP A 506 3.78 0.23 2.30
C ASP A 506 2.46 0.11 3.09
N GLY A 507 2.37 -0.87 3.98
CA GLY A 507 1.16 -1.28 4.67
C GLY A 507 0.48 -0.23 5.54
N TRP A 508 1.17 0.87 5.91
CA TRP A 508 0.57 1.96 6.69
C TRP A 508 0.34 3.24 5.87
N ALA A 509 0.57 3.19 4.57
CA ALA A 509 0.23 4.29 3.69
C ALA A 509 -1.27 4.61 3.77
N ARG A 510 -1.58 5.91 3.87
CA ARG A 510 -2.94 6.42 4.08
C ARG A 510 -3.88 5.90 2.97
N PRO A 511 -5.11 5.47 3.28
CA PRO A 511 -6.09 5.08 2.25
C PRO A 511 -6.20 6.14 1.16
N GLY A 512 -6.14 5.70 -0.09
CA GLY A 512 -6.08 6.59 -1.25
C GLY A 512 -4.68 7.08 -1.63
N ARG A 513 -3.62 6.67 -0.93
CA ARG A 513 -2.21 6.86 -1.35
C ARG A 513 -1.32 5.70 -0.93
N ALA A 514 -1.92 4.54 -0.98
CA ALA A 514 -1.28 3.29 -0.74
C ALA A 514 -0.10 3.09 -1.72
N GLN A 515 1.13 2.84 -1.23
CA GLN A 515 2.32 2.70 -2.08
C GLN A 515 2.70 1.24 -2.29
N LEU A 516 3.07 0.88 -3.52
CA LEU A 516 3.91 -0.28 -3.81
C LEU A 516 5.22 0.19 -4.44
N ALA A 517 6.34 -0.08 -3.79
CA ALA A 517 7.67 0.19 -4.31
C ALA A 517 8.17 -0.99 -5.14
N LEU A 518 8.80 -0.68 -6.28
CA LEU A 518 9.38 -1.68 -7.18
C LEU A 518 10.89 -1.57 -7.19
N PHE A 519 11.56 -2.71 -7.06
CA PHE A 519 13.01 -2.82 -7.16
C PHE A 519 13.40 -3.80 -8.26
N ASP A 520 14.45 -3.46 -9.00
CA ASP A 520 15.06 -4.40 -9.96
C ASP A 520 15.90 -5.48 -9.25
N ALA A 521 16.40 -6.42 -10.04
CA ALA A 521 17.23 -7.51 -9.55
C ALA A 521 18.55 -7.05 -8.88
N GLN A 522 18.99 -5.82 -9.17
CA GLN A 522 20.15 -5.18 -8.55
C GLN A 522 19.76 -4.34 -7.33
N LEU A 523 18.53 -4.49 -6.83
CA LEU A 523 18.00 -3.83 -5.63
C LEU A 523 17.92 -2.30 -5.76
N ARG A 524 17.81 -1.78 -6.99
CA ARG A 524 17.56 -0.36 -7.23
C ARG A 524 16.07 -0.14 -7.32
N ARG A 525 15.55 0.85 -6.59
CA ARG A 525 14.16 1.29 -6.77
C ARG A 525 13.99 1.83 -8.17
N ILE A 526 13.04 1.27 -8.91
CA ILE A 526 12.77 1.57 -10.32
C ILE A 526 11.44 2.30 -10.51
N GLY A 527 10.60 2.35 -9.46
CA GLY A 527 9.49 3.28 -9.33
C GLY A 527 8.47 2.88 -8.27
N THR A 528 7.32 3.56 -8.29
CA THR A 528 6.28 3.48 -7.26
C THR A 528 4.89 3.42 -7.88
N TYR A 529 4.04 2.51 -7.42
CA TYR A 529 2.60 2.53 -7.70
C TYR A 529 1.83 3.17 -6.56
N TYR A 530 0.81 3.95 -6.92
CA TYR A 530 -0.18 4.48 -6.00
C TYR A 530 -1.54 3.82 -6.21
N SER A 531 -2.17 3.43 -5.11
CA SER A 531 -3.41 2.66 -5.04
C SER A 531 -4.39 3.25 -4.03
N ALA A 532 -5.65 2.83 -4.11
CA ALA A 532 -6.61 3.01 -3.02
C ALA A 532 -6.18 2.26 -1.74
N TYR A 533 -5.66 1.04 -1.87
CA TYR A 533 -5.14 0.21 -0.78
C TYR A 533 -4.23 -0.90 -1.35
N GLN A 534 -2.98 -0.97 -0.90
CA GLN A 534 -1.95 -1.82 -1.52
C GLN A 534 -1.91 -3.26 -1.00
N ARG A 535 -2.40 -3.47 0.24
CA ARG A 535 -2.29 -4.76 0.91
C ARG A 535 -3.10 -5.78 0.11
N PHE A 536 -2.65 -7.03 0.14
CA PHE A 536 -3.23 -8.15 -0.63
C PHE A 536 -3.03 -8.08 -2.14
N ALA A 537 -2.15 -7.22 -2.65
CA ALA A 537 -1.68 -7.32 -4.03
C ALA A 537 -1.08 -8.71 -4.28
N ARG A 538 -1.39 -9.28 -5.46
CA ARG A 538 -0.88 -10.59 -5.89
C ARG A 538 -0.38 -10.52 -7.32
N LEU A 539 0.53 -11.42 -7.67
CA LEU A 539 1.01 -11.54 -9.04
C LEU A 539 0.22 -12.58 -9.80
N VAL A 540 -0.19 -12.28 -11.03
CA VAL A 540 -0.82 -13.22 -11.96
C VAL A 540 0.00 -13.30 -13.25
N SER A 541 0.12 -14.49 -13.83
CA SER A 541 0.73 -14.66 -15.15
C SER A 541 -0.21 -14.13 -16.23
N TRP A 542 0.23 -13.15 -17.02
CA TRP A 542 -0.63 -12.53 -18.02
C TRP A 542 0.16 -12.10 -19.25
N GLY A 543 -0.09 -12.78 -20.37
CA GLY A 543 0.66 -12.58 -21.61
C GLY A 543 2.15 -12.93 -21.47
N GLY A 544 2.49 -13.92 -20.65
CA GLY A 544 3.86 -14.42 -20.45
C GLY A 544 4.76 -13.53 -19.58
N LEU A 545 4.17 -12.64 -18.78
CA LEU A 545 4.86 -11.83 -17.77
C LEU A 545 3.99 -11.78 -16.51
N ALA A 546 4.59 -11.52 -15.35
CA ALA A 546 3.86 -11.19 -14.14
C ALA A 546 3.12 -9.85 -14.31
N ARG A 547 1.89 -9.80 -13.80
CA ARG A 547 1.10 -8.58 -13.63
C ARG A 547 0.59 -8.50 -12.21
N ILE A 548 0.36 -7.29 -11.74
CA ILE A 548 -0.04 -7.04 -10.37
C ILE A 548 -1.56 -6.92 -10.34
N VAL A 549 -2.21 -7.85 -9.65
CA VAL A 549 -3.61 -7.75 -9.26
C VAL A 549 -3.69 -6.75 -8.10
N MET A 550 -4.49 -5.71 -8.29
CA MET A 550 -4.75 -4.66 -7.31
C MET A 550 -6.24 -4.74 -6.92
N PRO A 551 -6.58 -5.49 -5.84
CA PRO A 551 -7.97 -5.78 -5.49
C PRO A 551 -8.77 -4.51 -5.21
N ALA A 552 -8.19 -3.62 -4.41
CA ALA A 552 -8.75 -2.32 -4.03
C ALA A 552 -9.06 -1.44 -5.24
N ASP A 553 -8.23 -1.48 -6.27
CA ASP A 553 -8.41 -0.67 -7.48
C ASP A 553 -9.30 -1.33 -8.53
N GLY A 554 -9.70 -2.59 -8.29
CA GLY A 554 -10.48 -3.37 -9.25
C GLY A 554 -9.74 -3.57 -10.58
N ALA A 555 -8.42 -3.74 -10.55
CA ALA A 555 -7.61 -3.77 -11.78
C ALA A 555 -6.43 -4.75 -11.74
N ILE A 556 -5.97 -5.13 -12.93
CA ILE A 556 -4.68 -5.79 -13.17
C ILE A 556 -3.77 -4.80 -13.88
N VAL A 557 -2.53 -4.64 -13.43
CA VAL A 557 -1.58 -3.67 -13.99
C VAL A 557 -0.24 -4.27 -14.41
N ASP A 558 0.41 -3.65 -15.38
CA ASP A 558 1.76 -4.02 -15.82
C ASP A 558 2.88 -3.42 -14.97
N GLY A 559 4.13 -3.83 -15.24
CA GLY A 559 5.34 -3.29 -14.61
C GLY A 559 5.62 -1.81 -14.88
N ARG A 560 4.68 -1.06 -15.48
CA ARG A 560 4.69 0.39 -15.63
C ARG A 560 3.40 1.04 -15.08
N GLY A 561 2.58 0.27 -14.35
CA GLY A 561 1.35 0.73 -13.70
C GLY A 561 0.20 1.01 -14.66
N ARG A 562 0.30 0.54 -15.91
CA ARG A 562 -0.80 0.67 -16.86
C ARG A 562 -1.79 -0.46 -16.59
N ALA A 563 -3.06 -0.12 -16.42
CA ALA A 563 -4.12 -1.11 -16.35
C ALA A 563 -4.15 -1.93 -17.64
N VAL A 564 -4.01 -3.26 -17.51
CA VAL A 564 -4.13 -4.23 -18.60
C VAL A 564 -5.49 -4.94 -18.60
N ALA A 565 -6.17 -4.95 -17.45
CA ALA A 565 -7.57 -5.35 -17.32
C ALA A 565 -8.23 -4.66 -16.12
N ARG A 566 -9.57 -4.59 -16.10
CA ARG A 566 -10.38 -4.15 -14.96
C ARG A 566 -11.47 -5.16 -14.65
N PHE A 567 -11.79 -5.33 -13.38
CA PHE A 567 -12.84 -6.24 -12.93
C PHE A 567 -14.20 -5.56 -12.98
N VAL A 568 -15.21 -6.26 -13.51
CA VAL A 568 -16.61 -5.85 -13.45
C VAL A 568 -17.19 -6.29 -12.11
N ASP A 569 -17.73 -5.33 -11.35
CA ASP A 569 -18.34 -5.55 -10.04
C ASP A 569 -17.45 -6.37 -9.07
N PRO A 570 -16.20 -5.90 -8.79
CA PRO A 570 -15.37 -6.52 -7.76
C PRO A 570 -16.05 -6.42 -6.38
N PRO A 571 -15.68 -7.29 -5.42
CA PRO A 571 -16.17 -7.15 -4.05
C PRO A 571 -15.97 -5.72 -3.55
N PRO A 572 -16.94 -5.14 -2.82
CA PRO A 572 -16.83 -3.78 -2.33
C PRO A 572 -15.77 -3.68 -1.23
N PHE A 573 -15.33 -2.45 -0.99
CA PHE A 573 -14.57 -2.11 0.21
C PHE A 573 -15.40 -2.27 1.48
N GLY A 574 -14.73 -2.61 2.58
CA GLY A 574 -15.36 -2.82 3.87
C GLY A 574 -16.13 -4.15 3.96
N GLY A 575 -16.61 -4.42 5.17
CA GLY A 575 -17.24 -5.69 5.55
C GLY A 575 -16.65 -6.21 6.88
N PRO A 576 -17.20 -7.29 7.45
CA PRO A 576 -16.64 -7.89 8.67
C PRO A 576 -15.18 -8.30 8.47
N GLY A 577 -14.28 -7.73 9.28
CA GLY A 577 -12.89 -8.18 9.41
C GLY A 577 -11.95 -7.95 8.22
N ALA A 578 -12.31 -7.12 7.22
CA ALA A 578 -11.36 -6.68 6.19
C ALA A 578 -11.58 -5.22 5.76
N GLU A 579 -10.48 -4.49 5.58
CA GLU A 579 -10.44 -3.08 5.15
C GLU A 579 -10.65 -2.93 3.63
N SER A 580 -10.29 -3.96 2.86
CA SER A 580 -10.32 -3.99 1.39
C SER A 580 -10.54 -5.42 0.88
N PRO A 581 -11.04 -5.63 -0.35
CA PRO A 581 -11.01 -6.95 -0.97
C PRO A 581 -9.60 -7.54 -0.99
N MET A 582 -9.50 -8.85 -0.85
CA MET A 582 -8.24 -9.60 -0.92
C MET A 582 -8.15 -10.35 -2.26
N ALA A 583 -6.95 -10.75 -2.65
CA ALA A 583 -6.72 -11.58 -3.83
C ALA A 583 -6.02 -12.91 -3.52
N ARG A 584 -6.44 -13.93 -4.26
CA ARG A 584 -5.71 -15.16 -4.53
C ARG A 584 -5.61 -15.34 -6.05
N VAL A 585 -4.63 -16.13 -6.48
CA VAL A 585 -4.47 -16.57 -7.88
C VAL A 585 -4.28 -18.08 -7.87
N ALA A 586 -4.94 -18.77 -8.77
CA ALA A 586 -4.82 -20.22 -8.95
C ALA A 586 -5.51 -20.63 -10.26
N ASP A 587 -5.02 -21.69 -10.90
CA ASP A 587 -5.71 -22.37 -12.00
C ASP A 587 -6.95 -23.11 -11.46
N ILE A 588 -8.12 -22.47 -11.54
CA ILE A 588 -9.38 -23.00 -11.01
C ILE A 588 -10.03 -23.94 -12.03
N ASP A 589 -9.88 -23.67 -13.32
CA ASP A 589 -10.55 -24.42 -14.37
C ASP A 589 -9.69 -25.51 -15.05
N GLY A 590 -8.44 -25.66 -14.64
CA GLY A 590 -7.50 -26.71 -15.05
C GLY A 590 -6.91 -26.50 -16.44
N ASP A 591 -6.96 -25.28 -16.98
CA ASP A 591 -6.47 -24.96 -18.32
C ASP A 591 -4.98 -24.57 -18.38
N GLY A 592 -4.31 -24.55 -17.21
CA GLY A 592 -2.92 -24.18 -17.04
C GLY A 592 -2.69 -22.68 -16.87
N GLN A 593 -3.74 -21.87 -16.71
CA GLN A 593 -3.67 -20.44 -16.43
C GLN A 593 -4.27 -20.12 -15.07
N ASP A 594 -3.61 -19.24 -14.33
CA ASP A 594 -4.18 -18.78 -13.07
C ASP A 594 -5.34 -17.81 -13.31
N GLU A 595 -6.50 -18.12 -12.74
CA GLU A 595 -7.60 -17.19 -12.50
C GLU A 595 -7.23 -16.16 -11.43
N VAL A 596 -7.94 -15.04 -11.44
CA VAL A 596 -7.92 -14.09 -10.33
C VAL A 596 -9.15 -14.29 -9.45
N ILE A 597 -8.92 -14.49 -8.16
CA ILE A 597 -9.96 -14.70 -7.15
C ILE A 597 -9.96 -13.48 -6.23
N LEU A 598 -11.01 -12.66 -6.29
CA LEU A 598 -11.23 -11.55 -5.37
C LEU A 598 -12.28 -11.95 -4.33
N TYR A 599 -12.04 -11.64 -3.07
CA TYR A 599 -12.97 -12.02 -1.99
C TYR A 599 -12.91 -11.07 -0.80
N ASN A 600 -13.95 -11.12 0.01
CA ASN A 600 -14.01 -10.58 1.36
C ASN A 600 -14.77 -11.59 2.25
N ALA A 601 -15.10 -11.23 3.49
CA ALA A 601 -15.84 -12.14 4.38
C ALA A 601 -17.20 -12.62 3.83
N GLU A 602 -17.80 -11.89 2.89
CA GLU A 602 -19.18 -12.10 2.45
C GLU A 602 -19.31 -12.68 1.05
N GLN A 603 -18.26 -12.67 0.24
CA GLN A 603 -18.28 -13.25 -1.10
C GLN A 603 -16.91 -13.62 -1.64
N ILE A 604 -16.90 -14.60 -2.56
CA ILE A 604 -15.79 -14.96 -3.43
C ILE A 604 -16.21 -14.71 -4.88
N VAL A 605 -15.34 -14.09 -5.68
CA VAL A 605 -15.57 -13.77 -7.08
C VAL A 605 -14.36 -14.18 -7.90
N VAL A 606 -14.56 -15.03 -8.91
CA VAL A 606 -13.50 -15.56 -9.77
C VAL A 606 -13.60 -14.93 -11.15
N TYR A 607 -12.47 -14.49 -11.69
CA TYR A 607 -12.32 -13.89 -13.01
C TYR A 607 -11.37 -14.73 -13.85
N ARG A 608 -11.84 -15.14 -15.05
CA ARG A 608 -11.02 -15.89 -16.00
C ARG A 608 -9.89 -15.04 -16.53
N ASN A 609 -8.72 -15.65 -16.67
CA ASN A 609 -7.60 -15.09 -17.41
C ASN A 609 -7.73 -15.45 -18.90
N PRO A 610 -8.05 -14.49 -19.79
CA PRO A 610 -8.21 -14.76 -21.22
C PRO A 610 -6.86 -14.88 -21.96
N SER A 611 -5.73 -14.74 -21.25
CA SER A 611 -4.41 -14.87 -21.87
C SER A 611 -4.18 -16.31 -22.32
N PRO A 612 -3.45 -16.54 -23.42
CA PRO A 612 -3.05 -17.90 -23.80
C PRO A 612 -2.15 -18.52 -22.71
N PRO A 613 -2.23 -19.85 -22.51
CA PRO A 613 -1.36 -20.59 -21.60
C PRO A 613 0.10 -20.16 -21.70
N SER A 614 0.67 -19.71 -20.59
CA SER A 614 2.09 -19.39 -20.52
C SER A 614 2.88 -20.66 -20.20
N PRO A 615 3.92 -21.00 -20.99
CA PRO A 615 4.78 -22.16 -20.70
C PRO A 615 5.61 -21.98 -19.41
N GLN A 616 5.57 -20.80 -18.79
CA GLN A 616 6.16 -20.54 -17.48
C GLN A 616 5.11 -19.84 -16.60
N PRO A 617 4.73 -20.41 -15.44
CA PRO A 617 3.96 -19.66 -14.46
C PRO A 617 4.81 -18.50 -13.94
N ALA A 618 4.22 -17.30 -13.89
CA ALA A 618 4.95 -16.10 -13.52
C ALA A 618 5.46 -16.14 -12.08
N VAL A 619 4.72 -16.80 -11.18
CA VAL A 619 5.08 -17.10 -9.79
C VAL A 619 4.28 -18.32 -9.35
N GLN A 620 4.89 -19.49 -9.15
CA GLN A 620 4.21 -20.59 -8.47
C GLN A 620 4.57 -20.53 -6.98
N GLU A 621 3.82 -19.75 -6.22
CA GLU A 621 3.77 -19.94 -4.77
C GLU A 621 2.98 -21.22 -4.50
N ARG A 622 3.47 -22.04 -3.55
CA ARG A 622 2.74 -23.21 -3.06
C ARG A 622 1.38 -22.74 -2.52
N LEU A 623 0.25 -23.22 -3.06
CA LEU A 623 -1.10 -22.76 -2.65
C LEU A 623 -1.37 -22.93 -1.14
N TYR A 624 -0.68 -23.89 -0.52
CA TYR A 624 -0.83 -24.31 0.87
C TYR A 624 0.06 -23.57 1.87
N ASN A 625 1.08 -22.82 1.43
CA ASN A 625 1.89 -21.97 2.30
C ASN A 625 1.72 -20.53 1.85
N PHE A 626 0.72 -19.85 2.41
CA PHE A 626 0.43 -18.46 2.08
C PHE A 626 0.20 -17.63 3.34
N THR A 627 0.34 -16.33 3.18
CA THR A 627 0.02 -15.33 4.20
C THR A 627 -0.49 -14.07 3.52
N TYR A 628 -1.18 -13.22 4.26
CA TYR A 628 -1.50 -11.86 3.82
C TYR A 628 -0.44 -10.83 4.20
N TYR A 629 0.64 -11.31 4.79
CA TYR A 629 1.88 -10.61 5.00
C TYR A 629 2.96 -11.12 4.01
#